data_AF-A0A931BTH8-F1
#
_entry.id   AF-A0A931BTH8-F1
#
_cell.length_a   1.000
_cell.length_b   1.000
_cell.length_c   1.000
_cell.angle_alpha   90.00
_cell.angle_beta   90.00
_cell.angle_gamma   90.00
#
_symmetry.space_group_name_H-M   'P 1'
#
loop_
_entity.id
_entity.type
_entity.pdbx_description
1 polymer ?
#
loop_
_entity_poly.entity_id
_entity_poly.type
_entity_poly.pdbx_seq_one_letter_code
_entity_poly.pdbx_strand_id
1 'polypeptide(L)' 'MGMIEIIREIKRLPMDKRLRIVEQTLKSIRETENKNQLRRAAIALYGDYATDKELTSLTSLDFEDFYETR' A
#
# COMPACT_ATOMS: atom_id res chain seq x y z
N MET A 1 -26.14 14.34 5.74
CA MET A 1 -26.15 13.40 4.60
C MET A 1 -25.72 12.04 5.11
N GLY A 2 -26.67 11.13 5.31
CA GLY A 2 -26.43 9.81 5.90
C GLY A 2 -26.05 8.75 4.87
N MET A 3 -25.39 7.67 5.31
CA MET A 3 -24.99 6.54 4.43
C MET A 3 -26.20 5.94 3.68
N ILE A 4 -27.37 5.91 4.32
CA ILE A 4 -28.64 5.45 3.73
C ILE A 4 -29.10 6.37 2.60
N GLU A 5 -28.93 7.68 2.73
CA GLU A 5 -29.31 8.66 1.70
C GLU A 5 -28.42 8.51 0.47
N ILE A 6 -27.11 8.33 0.67
CA ILE A 6 -26.15 8.11 -0.43
C ILE A 6 -26.53 6.86 -1.23
N ILE A 7 -26.84 5.74 -0.56
CA ILE A 7 -27.26 4.51 -1.25
C ILE A 7 -28.56 4.74 -2.03
N ARG A 8 -29.50 5.51 -1.48
CA ARG A 8 -30.77 5.82 -2.15
C ARG A 8 -30.55 6.66 -3.40
N GLU A 9 -29.67 7.66 -3.35
CA GLU A 9 -29.33 8.46 -4.53
C GLU A 9 -28.58 7.65 -5.59
N ILE A 10 -27.65 6.77 -5.20
CA ILE A 10 -26.96 5.88 -6.14
C ILE A 10 -27.96 4.97 -6.87
N LYS A 11 -28.98 4.45 -6.17
CA LYS A 11 -30.01 3.59 -6.78
C LYS A 11 -30.84 4.31 -7.83
N ARG A 12 -31.03 5.64 -7.71
CA ARG A 12 -31.77 6.48 -8.66
C ARG A 12 -30.97 6.81 -9.93
N LEU A 13 -29.67 6.53 -9.96
CA LEU A 13 -28.85 6.80 -11.13
C LEU A 13 -29.15 5.82 -12.29
N PRO A 14 -28.95 6.26 -13.54
CA PRO A 14 -28.89 5.39 -14.71
C PRO A 14 -27.90 4.23 -14.54
N MET A 15 -28.15 3.11 -15.23
CA MET A 15 -27.39 1.87 -15.07
C MET A 15 -25.89 2.04 -15.30
N ASP A 16 -25.50 2.78 -16.33
CA ASP A 16 -24.12 3.11 -16.68
C ASP A 16 -23.38 3.81 -15.51
N LYS A 17 -24.04 4.78 -14.87
CA LYS A 17 -23.47 5.49 -13.72
C LYS A 17 -23.33 4.60 -12.50
N ARG A 18 -24.30 3.72 -12.26
CA ARG A 18 -24.23 2.74 -11.16
C ARG A 18 -23.08 1.76 -11.36
N LEU A 19 -22.91 1.27 -12.59
CA LEU A 19 -21.82 0.35 -12.94
C LEU A 19 -20.45 1.00 -12.73
N ARG A 20 -20.29 2.25 -13.18
CA ARG A 20 -19.06 3.02 -12.96
C ARG A 20 -18.71 3.19 -11.48
N ILE A 21 -19.71 3.43 -10.62
CA ILE A 21 -19.48 3.53 -9.17
C ILE A 21 -18.98 2.19 -8.64
N VAL A 22 -19.61 1.07 -9.01
CA VAL A 22 -19.17 -0.27 -8.59
C VAL A 22 -17.74 -0.56 -9.01
N GLU A 23 -17.38 -0.28 -10.27
CA GLU A 23 -16.01 -0.45 -10.77
C GLU A 23 -15.00 0.38 -9.97
N GLN A 24 -15.27 1.67 -9.77
CA GLN A 24 -14.39 2.57 -9.04
C GLN A 24 -14.23 2.11 -7.58
N THR A 25 -15.31 1.66 -6.95
CA THR A 25 -15.29 1.12 -5.58
C THR A 25 -14.44 -0.15 -5.51
N LEU A 26 -14.64 -1.11 -6.41
CA LEU A 26 -13.84 -2.34 -6.47
C LEU A 26 -12.35 -2.04 -6.70
N LYS A 27 -12.03 -1.12 -7.61
CA LYS A 27 -10.65 -0.69 -7.86
C LYS A 27 -10.01 -0.10 -6.60
N SER A 28 -10.72 0.80 -5.90
CA SER A 28 -10.25 1.42 -4.67
C SER A 28 -9.99 0.42 -3.54
N ILE A 29 -10.88 -0.57 -3.37
CA ILE A 29 -10.70 -1.67 -2.40
C ILE A 29 -9.41 -2.43 -2.71
N ARG A 30 -9.22 -2.83 -3.97
CA ARG A 30 -8.05 -3.61 -4.39
C ARG A 30 -6.74 -2.82 -4.25
N GLU A 31 -6.73 -1.55 -4.62
CA GLU A 31 -5.56 -0.68 -4.43
C GLU A 31 -5.19 -0.53 -2.96
N THR A 32 -6.20 -0.40 -2.09
CA THR A 32 -6.01 -0.32 -0.63
C THR A 32 -5.45 -1.62 -0.09
N GLU A 33 -5.96 -2.77 -0.53
CA GLU A 33 -5.46 -4.09 -0.14
C GLU A 33 -4.00 -4.29 -0.57
N ASN A 34 -3.66 -3.97 -1.82
CA ASN A 34 -2.30 -4.07 -2.33
C ASN A 34 -1.31 -3.18 -1.55
N LYS A 35 -1.70 -1.92 -1.25
CA LYS A 35 -0.88 -1.03 -0.41
C LYS A 35 -0.69 -1.59 1.00
N ASN A 36 -1.74 -2.20 1.56
CA ASN A 36 -1.67 -2.79 2.88
C ASN A 36 -0.83 -4.08 2.92
N GLN A 37 -0.77 -4.86 1.84
CA GLN A 37 0.09 -6.04 1.77
C GLN A 37 1.57 -5.68 1.88
N LEU A 38 2.04 -4.70 1.12
CA LEU A 38 3.43 -4.22 1.22
C LEU A 38 3.74 -3.69 2.62
N ARG A 39 2.83 -2.90 3.20
CA ARG A 39 2.99 -2.40 4.57
C ARG A 39 3.07 -3.53 5.59
N ARG A 40 2.21 -4.55 5.48
CA ARG A 40 2.24 -5.72 6.38
C ARG A 40 3.53 -6.51 6.24
N ALA A 41 3.99 -6.75 5.01
CA ALA A 41 5.26 -7.42 4.77
C ALA A 41 6.43 -6.64 5.37
N ALA A 42 6.48 -5.32 5.17
CA ALA A 42 7.49 -4.46 5.76
C ALA A 42 7.47 -4.49 7.30
N ILE A 43 6.28 -4.42 7.92
CA ILE A 43 6.15 -4.52 9.39
C ILE A 43 6.61 -5.88 9.90
N ALA A 44 6.28 -6.97 9.18
CA ALA A 44 6.68 -8.32 9.57
C ALA A 44 8.20 -8.50 9.49
N LEU A 45 8.84 -7.99 8.43
CA LEU A 45 10.28 -8.11 8.22
C LEU A 45 11.11 -7.13 9.06
N TYR A 46 10.52 -6.04 9.55
CA TYR A 46 11.23 -5.01 10.32
C TYR A 46 11.88 -5.55 11.59
N GLY A 47 11.21 -6.48 12.29
CA GLY A 47 11.74 -7.10 13.50
C GLY A 47 13.04 -7.85 13.24
N ASP A 48 13.07 -8.64 12.16
CA ASP A 48 14.24 -9.42 11.76
C ASP A 48 15.38 -8.47 11.34
N TYR A 49 15.08 -7.48 10.50
CA TYR A 49 16.04 -6.44 10.09
C TYR A 49 16.65 -5.66 11.26
N ALA A 50 15.90 -5.42 12.34
CA ALA A 50 16.36 -4.67 13.50
C ALA A 50 17.25 -5.50 14.45
N THR A 51 17.16 -6.83 14.39
CA THR A 51 17.81 -7.73 15.36
C THR A 51 18.89 -8.61 14.76
N ASP A 52 18.77 -8.96 13.48
CA ASP A 52 19.73 -9.79 12.76
C ASP A 52 20.83 -8.93 12.12
N LYS A 53 22.06 -9.09 12.62
CA LYS A 53 23.23 -8.36 12.13
C LYS A 53 23.70 -8.84 10.75
N GLU A 54 23.32 -10.05 10.31
CA GLU A 54 23.63 -10.50 8.95
C GLU A 54 22.84 -9.71 7.90
N LEU A 55 21.59 -9.37 8.21
CA LEU A 55 20.71 -8.58 7.34
C LEU A 55 21.17 -7.11 7.17
N THR A 56 21.98 -6.60 8.10
CA THR A 56 22.58 -5.24 8.05
C THR A 56 24.09 -5.27 7.93
N SER A 57 24.67 -6.41 7.53
CA SER A 57 26.13 -6.60 7.49
C SER A 57 26.86 -5.62 6.58
N LEU A 58 26.17 -5.10 5.56
CA LEU A 58 26.71 -4.13 4.61
C LEU A 58 26.44 -2.67 5.02
N THR A 59 25.62 -2.40 6.04
CA THR A 59 25.31 -1.04 6.50
C THR A 59 26.53 -0.31 7.05
N SER A 60 27.57 -1.05 7.48
CA SER A 60 28.84 -0.45 7.87
C SER A 60 29.59 0.18 6.68
N LEU A 61 29.38 -0.32 5.46
CA LEU A 61 30.00 0.20 4.24
C LEU A 61 29.38 1.52 3.78
N ASP A 62 28.13 1.81 4.19
CA ASP A 62 27.45 3.07 3.84
C ASP A 62 28.17 4.31 4.40
N PHE A 63 29.01 4.13 5.42
CA PHE A 63 29.80 5.17 6.07
C PHE A 63 31.28 5.15 5.68
N GLU A 64 31.70 4.23 4.80
CA GLU A 64 33.06 4.22 4.28
C GLU A 64 33.22 5.21 3.12
N ASP A 65 34.34 5.91 3.07
CA ASP A 65 34.66 6.79 1.95
C ASP A 65 34.77 5.97 0.67
N PHE A 66 34.09 6.42 -0.39
CA PHE A 66 34.13 5.75 -1.68
C PHE A 66 35.54 5.80 -2.27
N TYR A 67 36.23 4.66 -2.27
CA TYR A 67 37.53 4.51 -2.92
C TYR A 67 37.35 4.24 -4.41
N GLU A 68 37.30 5.31 -5.20
CA GLU A 68 37.40 5.21 -6.65
C GLU A 68 38.86 4.93 -7.04
N THR A 69 39.12 3.77 -7.66
CA THR A 69 40.43 3.44 -8.21
C THR A 69 40.59 4.16 -9.55
N ARG A 70 41.56 5.08 -9.63
CA ARG A 70 41.94 5.79 -10.86
C ARG A 70 42.70 4.91 -11.84
#